data_AF-J9Q5K6-F1
#
_entry.id   AF-J9Q5K6-F1
#
_cell.length_a   1.000
_cell.length_b   1.000
_cell.length_c   1.000
_cell.angle_alpha   90.00
_cell.angle_beta   90.00
_cell.angle_gamma   90.00
#
_symmetry.space_group_name_H-M   'P 1'
#
loop_
_entity.id
_entity.type
_entity.pdbx_description
1 polymer ?
#
loop_
_entity_poly.entity_id
_entity_poly.type
_entity_poly.pdbx_seq_one_letter_code
_entity_poly.pdbx_strand_id
1 'polypeptide(L)' 'TVVEHPEYGEVIQLQGDQRNHIKDFLRNIGIAREEQLKVHGF' A
#
# COMPACT_ATOMS: atom_id res chain seq x y z
N THR A 1 -4.20 0.58 -11.01
CA THR A 1 -4.05 -0.59 -11.90
C THR A 1 -3.27 -1.66 -11.19
N VAL A 2 -3.45 -2.92 -11.58
CA VAL A 2 -2.58 -4.02 -11.13
C VAL A 2 -1.45 -4.15 -12.15
N VAL A 3 -0.21 -4.24 -11.69
CA VAL A 3 0.98 -4.34 -12.55
C VAL A 3 1.99 -5.32 -11.95
N GLU A 4 2.81 -5.95 -12.81
CA GLU A 4 3.90 -6.82 -12.38
C GLU A 4 5.18 -5.99 -12.15
N HIS A 5 5.70 -5.99 -10.92
CA HIS A 5 6.96 -5.36 -10.54
C HIS A 5 8.09 -6.40 -10.50
N PRO A 6 9.25 -6.15 -11.13
CA PRO A 6 10.32 -7.14 -11.25
C PRO A 6 10.89 -7.64 -9.91
N GLU A 7 10.80 -6.85 -8.84
CA GLU A 7 11.27 -7.23 -7.50
C GLU A 7 10.15 -7.70 -6.57
N TYR A 8 8.94 -7.16 -6.71
CA TYR A 8 7.87 -7.30 -5.71
C TYR A 8 6.70 -8.16 -6.20
N GLY A 9 6.74 -8.60 -7.46
CA GLY A 9 5.64 -9.31 -8.11
C GLY A 9 4.45 -8.40 -8.38
N GLU A 10 3.25 -8.93 -8.25
CA GLU A 10 2.01 -8.20 -8.49
C GLU A 10 1.79 -7.08 -7.47
N VAL A 11 1.66 -5.83 -7.94
CA VAL A 11 1.43 -4.65 -7.11
C VAL A 11 0.25 -3.80 -7.62
N ILE A 12 -0.39 -3.09 -6.70
CA ILE A 12 -1.47 -2.14 -7.01
C ILE A 12 -0.89 -0.73 -7.09
N GLN A 13 -1.05 -0.08 -8.26
CA GLN A 13 -0.75 1.34 -8.46
C GLN A 13 -2.03 2.18 -8.36
N LEU A 14 -2.00 3.24 -7.56
CA LEU A 14 -3.08 4.22 -7.45
C LEU A 14 -2.67 5.54 -8.09
N GLN A 15 -3.65 6.34 -8.51
CA GLN A 15 -3.40 7.69 -9.00
C GLN A 15 -3.34 8.70 -7.84
N GLY A 16 -2.45 9.68 -7.97
CA GLY A 16 -2.20 10.68 -6.94
C GLY A 16 -1.56 10.11 -5.68
N ASP A 17 -1.40 10.96 -4.68
CA ASP A 17 -0.87 10.54 -3.38
C ASP A 17 -1.99 10.06 -2.46
N GLN A 18 -1.99 8.78 -2.15
CA GLN A 18 -2.99 8.11 -1.32
C GLN A 18 -2.35 7.37 -0.13
N ARG A 19 -1.07 7.65 0.18
CA ARG A 19 -0.26 6.83 1.09
C ARG A 19 -0.88 6.68 2.50
N ASN A 20 -1.45 7.76 3.04
CA ASN A 20 -2.10 7.76 4.34
C ASN A 20 -3.46 7.04 4.29
N HIS A 21 -4.25 7.28 3.25
CA HIS A 21 -5.57 6.64 3.08
C HIS A 21 -5.45 5.12 2.97
N ILE A 22 -4.44 4.60 2.24
CA ILE A 22 -4.23 3.16 2.11
C ILE A 22 -3.68 2.54 3.39
N LYS A 23 -2.76 3.21 4.08
CA LYS A 23 -2.30 2.77 5.41
C LYS A 23 -3.50 2.59 6.35
N ASP A 24 -4.35 3.61 6.46
CA ASP A 24 -5.51 3.57 7.34
C ASP A 24 -6.54 2.52 6.90
N PHE A 25 -6.82 2.42 5.60
CA PHE A 25 -7.74 1.42 5.06
C PHE A 25 -7.31 0.00 5.40
N LEU A 26 -6.06 -0.37 5.10
CA LEU A 26 -5.53 -1.73 5.34
C LEU A 26 -5.53 -2.12 6.82
N ARG A 27 -5.23 -1.15 7.71
CA ARG A 27 -5.34 -1.34 9.16
C ARG A 27 -6.79 -1.54 9.59
N ASN A 28 -7.70 -0.68 9.13
CA ASN A 28 -9.09 -0.66 9.60
C ASN A 28 -9.87 -1.92 9.20
N ILE A 29 -9.55 -2.50 8.04
CA ILE A 29 -10.17 -3.76 7.58
C ILE A 29 -9.45 -5.01 8.12
N GLY A 30 -8.32 -4.85 8.83
CA GLY A 30 -7.59 -5.95 9.45
C GLY A 30 -6.74 -6.80 8.49
N ILE A 31 -6.40 -6.29 7.30
CA ILE A 31 -5.52 -7.00 6.35
C ILE A 31 -4.06 -6.97 6.82
N ALA A 32 -3.63 -5.88 7.48
CA ALA A 32 -2.27 -5.72 7.97
C ALA A 32 -2.24 -5.04 9.35
N ARG A 33 -1.28 -5.44 10.19
CA ARG A 33 -1.00 -4.77 11.48
C ARG A 33 -0.15 -3.52 11.26
N GLU A 34 -0.18 -2.60 12.22
CA GLU A 34 0.52 -1.32 12.11
C GLU A 34 2.03 -1.51 11.94
N GLU A 35 2.66 -2.47 12.63
CA GLU A 35 4.08 -2.77 12.48
C GLU A 35 4.47 -3.33 11.10
N GLN A 36 3.49 -3.81 10.32
CA GLN A 36 3.70 -4.34 8.97
C GLN A 36 3.55 -3.25 7.90
N LEU A 37 2.95 -2.11 8.23
CA LEU A 37 2.65 -1.03 7.30
C LEU A 37 3.82 -0.03 7.24
N LYS A 38 4.54 -0.01 6.12
CA LYS A 38 5.65 0.92 5.87
C LYS A 38 5.25 1.94 4.80
N VAL A 39 5.26 3.22 5.16
CA VAL A 39 4.99 4.33 4.23
C VAL A 39 6.32 4.94 3.82
N HIS A 40 6.56 5.00 2.50
CA HIS A 40 7.76 5.57 1.90
C HIS A 40 7.38 6.81 1.07
N GLY A 41 8.21 7.84 1.10
CA GLY A 41 7.97 9.12 0.41
C GLY A 41 7.88 10.31 1.38
N PHE A 42 8.07 11.52 0.84
CA PHE A 42 7.93 12.79 1.55
C PHE A 42 6.62 13.48 1.18
#